data_AF-A0A537ZWA4-F1
#
_entry.id   AF-A0A537ZWA4-F1
#
_cell.length_a   1.000
_cell.length_b   1.000
_cell.length_c   1.000
_cell.angle_alpha   90.00
_cell.angle_beta   90.00
_cell.angle_gamma   90.00
#
_symmetry.space_group_name_H-M   'P 1'
#
loop_
_entity.id
_entity.type
_entity.pdbx_description
1 polymer ?
#
loop_
_entity_poly.entity_id
_entity_poly.type
_entity_poly.pdbx_seq_one_letter_code
_entity_poly.pdbx_strand_id
1 'polypeptide(L)' 'MAAANTGSARILLVDDEQSVQTLLTYPLRKEGYEVVAAHDGREALD' A
#
# COMPACT_ATOMS: atom_id res chain seq x y z
N MET A 1 -5.01 27.22 8.60
CA MET A 1 -4.12 26.28 7.90
C MET A 1 -4.38 24.90 8.47
N ALA A 2 -5.06 24.03 7.72
CA ALA A 2 -5.43 22.70 8.21
C ALA A 2 -4.18 21.83 8.27
N ALA A 3 -3.85 21.29 9.44
CA ALA A 3 -2.79 20.32 9.61
C ALA A 3 -3.16 19.08 8.78
N ALA A 4 -2.37 18.77 7.74
CA ALA A 4 -2.50 17.52 7.02
C ALA A 4 -2.26 16.38 8.02
N ASN A 5 -3.26 15.51 8.13
CA ASN A 5 -3.34 14.38 9.03
C ASN A 5 -1.97 13.67 9.16
N THR A 6 -1.30 13.77 10.31
CA THR A 6 0.00 13.12 10.57
C THR A 6 -0.19 11.63 10.91
N GLY A 7 -1.04 10.95 10.13
CA GLY A 7 -1.16 9.50 10.10
C GLY A 7 -0.33 8.97 8.95
N SER A 8 0.41 7.90 9.17
CA SER A 8 1.07 7.10 8.13
C SER A 8 0.23 7.05 6.85
N ALA A 9 0.74 7.55 5.73
CA ALA A 9 -0.03 7.55 4.49
C ALA A 9 -0.36 6.10 4.09
N ARG A 10 -1.60 5.89 3.63
CA ARG A 10 -2.11 4.58 3.21
C ARG A 10 -1.90 4.41 1.71
N ILE A 11 -1.28 3.30 1.32
CA ILE A 11 -0.92 2.96 -0.05
C ILE A 11 -1.66 1.67 -0.45
N LEU A 12 -2.36 1.72 -1.58
CA LEU A 12 -2.92 0.55 -2.24
C LEU A 12 -1.95 0.11 -3.34
N LEU A 13 -1.43 -1.10 -3.22
CA LEU A 13 -0.52 -1.73 -4.18
C LEU A 13 -1.29 -2.79 -4.97
N VAL A 14 -1.41 -2.61 -6.28
CA VAL A 14 -2.13 -3.54 -7.17
C VAL A 14 -1.13 -4.12 -8.15
N ASP A 15 -0.93 -5.44 -8.07
CA ASP A 15 0.03 -6.17 -8.91
C ASP A 15 -0.39 -7.65 -8.97
N ASP A 16 -0.35 -8.31 -10.12
CA ASP A 16 -0.73 -9.73 -10.25
C ASP A 16 0.36 -10.69 -9.77
N GLU A 17 1.59 -10.20 -9.56
CA GLU A 17 2.73 -11.00 -9.09
C GLU A 17 2.95 -10.86 -7.57
N GLN A 18 2.72 -11.94 -6.82
CA GLN A 18 2.90 -11.95 -5.35
C GLN A 18 4.35 -11.65 -4.90
N SER A 19 5.33 -12.05 -5.71
CA SER A 19 6.76 -11.76 -5.47
C SER A 19 7.02 -10.24 -5.48
N VAL A 20 6.43 -9.52 -6.44
CA VAL A 20 6.55 -8.07 -6.58
C VAL A 20 5.86 -7.37 -5.42
N GLN A 21 4.63 -7.79 -5.07
CA GLN A 21 3.92 -7.25 -3.90
C GLN A 21 4.74 -7.37 -2.62
N THR A 22 5.37 -8.52 -2.39
CA THR A 22 6.19 -8.77 -1.20
C THR A 22 7.43 -7.87 -1.17
N LEU A 23 8.12 -7.74 -2.32
CA LEU A 23 9.30 -6.90 -2.48
C LEU A 23 9.01 -5.42 -2.22
N LEU A 24 7.83 -4.92 -2.60
CA LEU A 24 7.43 -3.52 -2.44
C LEU A 24 6.78 -3.24 -1.08
N THR A 25 6.01 -4.17 -0.53
CA THR A 25 5.33 -4.01 0.76
C THR A 25 6.31 -3.87 1.92
N TYR A 26 7.40 -4.63 1.90
CA TYR A 26 8.41 -4.60 2.97
C TYR A 26 9.05 -3.22 3.19
N PRO A 27 9.67 -2.57 2.18
CA PRO A 27 10.27 -1.25 2.36
C PRO A 27 9.23 -0.18 2.69
N LEU A 28 8.05 -0.19 2.06
CA LEU A 28 6.99 0.78 2.32
C LEU A 28 6.48 0.71 3.77
N ARG A 29 6.27 -0.50 4.30
CA ARG A 29 5.91 -0.64 5.72
C ARG A 29 7.03 -0.22 6.65
N LYS A 30 8.29 -0.49 6.30
CA LYS A 30 9.47 -0.06 7.06
C LYS A 30 9.60 1.47 7.12
N GLU A 31 9.21 2.17 6.06
CA GLU A 31 9.14 3.63 6.00
C GLU A 31 7.94 4.21 6.77
N GLY A 32 7.08 3.34 7.31
CA GLY A 32 5.95 3.74 8.15
C GLY A 32 4.66 3.98 7.37
N TYR A 33 4.55 3.48 6.14
CA TYR A 33 3.29 3.51 5.38
C TYR A 33 2.39 2.33 5.77
N GLU A 34 1.08 2.57 5.71
CA GLU A 34 0.10 1.49 5.74
C GLU A 34 -0.09 0.95 4.34
N VAL A 35 0.28 -0.32 4.10
CA VAL A 35 0.21 -0.92 2.76
C VAL A 35 -0.87 -1.99 2.71
N VAL A 36 -1.81 -1.78 1.79
CA VAL A 36 -2.85 -2.74 1.38
C VAL A 36 -2.44 -3.29 0.01
N ALA A 37 -2.41 -4.61 -0.13
CA ALA A 37 -2.08 -5.25 -1.40
C ALA A 37 -3.35 -5.86 -2.01
N ALA A 38 -3.44 -5.82 -3.33
CA ALA A 38 -4.50 -6.45 -4.13
C ALA A 38 -3.87 -7.14 -5.33
N HIS A 39 -4.37 -8.33 -5.67
CA HIS A 39 -3.88 -9.15 -6.78
C HIS A 39 -4.48 -8.77 -8.13
N ASP A 40 -5.59 -8.04 -8.13
CA ASP A 40 -6.22 -7.55 -9.35
C ASP A 40 -7.03 -6.27 -9.11
N GLY A 41 -7.55 -5.71 -10.20
CA GLY A 41 -8.35 -4.48 -10.14
C GLY A 41 -9.70 -4.63 -9.45
N ARG A 42 -10.23 -5.84 -9.30
CA ARG A 42 -11.49 -6.07 -8.58
C ARG A 42 -11.23 -6.10 -7.08
N GLU A 43 -10.23 -6.84 -6.64
CA GLU A 43 -9.77 -6.83 -5.25
C GLU A 43 -9.30 -5.43 -4.80
N ALA A 44 -8.78 -4.63 -5.73
CA ALA A 44 -8.40 -3.24 -5.45
C ALA A 44 -9.60 -2.30 -5.19
N LEU A 45 -10.80 -2.67 -5.63
CA LEU A 45 -12.02 -1.85 -5.53
C LEU A 45 -12.97 -2.32 -4.42
N ASP A 46 -12.89 -3.60 -4.01
CA ASP A 46 -13.68 -4.20 -2.94
C ASP A 46 -13.20 -3.75 -1.54
#